data_AF-A0A7V1EB31-F1
#
_entry.id   AF-A0A7V1EB31-F1
#
_cell.length_a   1.000
_cell.length_b   1.000
_cell.length_c   1.000
_cell.angle_alpha   90.00
_cell.angle_beta   90.00
_cell.angle_gamma   90.00
#
_symmetry.space_group_name_H-M   'P 1'
#
loop_
_entity.id
_entity.type
_entity.pdbx_description
1 polymer ?
#
loop_
_entity_poly.entity_id
_entity_poly.type
_entity_poly.pdbx_seq_one_letter_code
_entity_poly.pdbx_strand_id
1 'polypeptide(L)'
;MTPPAWINSKTAAELGIEEGDTLRVKSGIGDITIKANVTEGVHPKVIAISNHLGHWAYGEYASLKKTPLHISERDSELIWWKEKGVHPNWLIPNAGDPIGGTMRWMDTVVTVEKV
;
A
#
# COMPACT_ATOMS: atom_id res chain seq x y z
N MET A 1 2.68 -10.50 -5.64
CA MET A 1 1.91 -10.41 -4.39
C MET A 1 2.28 -9.08 -3.77
N THR A 2 1.33 -8.19 -3.75
CA THR A 2 1.47 -6.72 -3.59
C THR A 2 0.20 -6.37 -2.85
N PRO A 3 0.23 -5.61 -1.74
CA PRO A 3 -0.96 -5.47 -0.93
C PRO A 3 -2.00 -4.81 -1.82
N PRO A 4 -3.08 -5.49 -2.17
CA PRO A 4 -4.06 -4.84 -2.99
C PRO A 4 -4.75 -3.83 -2.07
N ALA A 5 -5.08 -2.65 -2.58
CA ALA A 5 -5.86 -1.71 -1.81
C ALA A 5 -7.29 -2.23 -1.75
N TRP A 6 -7.76 -2.56 -0.54
CA TRP A 6 -9.08 -3.15 -0.36
C TRP A 6 -10.11 -2.04 -0.39
N ILE A 7 -11.03 -2.16 -1.33
CA ILE A 7 -12.10 -1.19 -1.57
C ILE A 7 -13.45 -1.91 -1.55
N ASN A 8 -14.47 -1.27 -0.99
CA ASN A 8 -15.81 -1.81 -1.02
C ASN A 8 -16.36 -1.89 -2.45
N SER A 9 -17.14 -2.93 -2.76
CA SER A 9 -17.78 -3.10 -4.07
C SER A 9 -18.66 -1.92 -4.49
N LYS A 10 -19.37 -1.29 -3.54
CA LYS A 10 -20.22 -0.13 -3.80
C LYS A 10 -19.37 1.07 -4.25
N THR A 11 -18.32 1.37 -3.51
CA THR A 11 -17.39 2.46 -3.83
C THR A 11 -16.66 2.19 -5.13
N ALA A 12 -16.26 0.93 -5.36
CA ALA A 12 -15.61 0.52 -6.60
C ALA A 12 -16.54 0.74 -7.81
N ALA A 13 -17.81 0.33 -7.70
CA ALA A 13 -18.81 0.55 -8.74
C ALA A 13 -19.08 2.05 -9.00
N GLU A 14 -19.17 2.86 -7.94
CA GLU A 14 -19.35 4.32 -8.05
C GLU A 14 -18.16 5.00 -8.75
N LEU A 15 -16.95 4.49 -8.57
CA LEU A 15 -15.71 5.02 -9.15
C LEU A 15 -15.29 4.33 -10.46
N GLY A 16 -16.05 3.34 -10.95
CA GLY A 16 -15.69 2.57 -12.15
C GLY A 16 -14.42 1.73 -12.01
N ILE A 17 -14.15 1.24 -10.79
CA ILE A 17 -13.01 0.40 -10.43
C ILE A 17 -13.44 -1.07 -10.42
N GLU A 18 -12.63 -1.92 -11.05
CA GLU A 18 -12.78 -3.37 -11.07
C GLU A 18 -11.64 -4.07 -10.31
N GLU A 19 -11.80 -5.38 -10.08
CA GLU A 19 -10.77 -6.20 -9.44
C GLU A 19 -9.45 -6.17 -10.23
N GLY A 20 -8.34 -5.90 -9.55
CA GLY A 20 -7.01 -5.87 -10.17
C GLY A 20 -6.67 -4.59 -10.93
N ASP A 21 -7.59 -3.63 -11.04
CA ASP A 21 -7.31 -2.33 -11.64
C ASP A 21 -6.16 -1.60 -10.94
N THR A 22 -5.41 -0.81 -11.70
CA THR A 22 -4.36 0.03 -11.12
C THR A 22 -4.98 1.32 -10.61
N LEU A 23 -4.85 1.55 -9.30
CA LEU A 23 -5.35 2.72 -8.61
C LEU A 23 -4.22 3.66 -8.27
N ARG A 24 -4.47 4.95 -8.45
CA ARG A 24 -3.67 6.00 -7.82
C ARG A 24 -4.41 6.51 -6.60
N VAL A 25 -3.77 6.35 -5.45
CA VAL A 25 -4.26 6.83 -4.16
C VAL A 25 -3.43 8.04 -3.79
N LYS A 26 -4.09 9.18 -3.55
CA LYS A 26 -3.43 10.46 -3.27
C LYS A 26 -3.92 11.05 -1.96
N SER A 27 -2.99 11.60 -1.20
CA SER A 27 -3.19 12.33 0.04
C SER A 27 -2.74 13.79 -0.11
N GLY A 28 -2.84 14.56 0.97
CA GLY A 28 -2.28 15.91 1.02
C GLY A 28 -0.75 15.99 0.90
N ILE A 29 -0.01 14.88 1.12
CA ILE A 29 1.46 14.89 1.15
C ILE A 29 2.13 14.11 0.02
N GLY A 30 1.38 13.27 -0.71
CA GLY A 30 1.94 12.40 -1.73
C GLY A 30 0.91 11.43 -2.31
N ASP A 31 1.37 10.61 -3.25
CA ASP A 31 0.56 9.60 -3.92
C ASP A 31 1.30 8.27 -4.07
N ILE A 32 0.53 7.19 -4.20
CA ILE A 32 1.01 5.84 -4.46
C ILE A 32 0.15 5.17 -5.54
N THR A 33 0.75 4.23 -6.26
CA THR A 33 0.05 3.43 -7.27
C THR A 33 -0.05 1.97 -6.81
N ILE A 34 -1.26 1.41 -6.77
CA ILE A 34 -1.52 0.11 -6.14
C ILE A 34 -2.69 -0.60 -6.83
N LYS A 35 -2.69 -1.94 -6.83
CA LYS A 35 -3.78 -2.72 -7.46
C LYS A 35 -5.01 -2.79 -6.56
N ALA A 36 -6.20 -2.69 -7.12
CA ALA A 36 -7.47 -2.81 -6.42
C ALA A 36 -7.73 -4.28 -6.02
N ASN A 37 -8.30 -4.49 -4.83
CA ASN A 37 -9.01 -5.71 -4.46
C ASN A 37 -10.38 -5.32 -3.92
N VAL A 38 -11.42 -5.73 -4.64
CA VAL A 38 -12.80 -5.39 -4.37
C VAL A 38 -13.38 -6.41 -3.39
N THR A 39 -13.87 -5.92 -2.26
CA THR A 39 -14.38 -6.79 -1.19
C THR A 39 -15.49 -6.13 -0.38
N GLU A 40 -16.47 -6.91 0.07
CA GLU A 40 -17.49 -6.44 1.01
C GLU A 40 -16.95 -6.23 2.44
N GLY A 41 -15.73 -6.69 2.73
CA GLY A 41 -15.12 -6.66 4.06
C GLY A 41 -14.64 -5.28 4.53
N VAL A 42 -14.69 -4.25 3.67
CA VAL A 42 -14.27 -2.88 3.98
C VAL A 42 -15.48 -1.94 3.91
N HIS A 43 -15.53 -0.98 4.83
CA HIS A 43 -16.60 0.01 4.84
C HIS A 43 -16.58 0.88 3.56
N PRO A 44 -17.74 1.23 2.94
CA PRO A 44 -17.80 1.98 1.66
C PRO A 44 -17.19 3.40 1.63
N LYS A 45 -16.59 3.86 2.71
CA LYS A 45 -15.92 5.17 2.81
C LYS A 45 -14.44 5.05 3.18
N VAL A 46 -13.92 3.83 3.17
CA VAL A 46 -12.56 3.51 3.61
C VAL A 46 -11.90 2.71 2.50
N ILE A 47 -10.62 2.98 2.29
CA ILE A 47 -9.70 2.12 1.54
C ILE A 47 -8.69 1.56 2.54
N ALA A 48 -8.51 0.25 2.56
CA ALA A 48 -7.61 -0.40 3.51
C ALA A 48 -6.35 -0.91 2.79
N ILE A 49 -5.18 -0.51 3.28
CA ILE A 49 -3.88 -0.85 2.70
C ILE A 49 -2.97 -1.36 3.82
N SER A 50 -2.35 -2.52 3.61
CA SER A 50 -1.42 -3.10 4.59
C SER A 50 -0.11 -2.29 4.67
N ASN A 51 0.37 -2.05 5.89
CA ASN A 51 1.57 -1.24 6.17
C ASN A 51 2.92 -1.95 5.93
N HIS A 52 2.92 -3.28 5.75
CA HIS A 52 4.13 -4.09 5.84
C HIS A 52 4.90 -4.29 4.54
N LEU A 53 4.46 -3.69 3.42
CA LEU A 53 5.10 -3.87 2.12
C LEU A 53 5.62 -2.53 1.56
N GLY A 54 6.30 -2.59 0.41
CA GLY A 54 6.91 -1.40 -0.21
C GLY A 54 8.32 -1.08 0.26
N HIS A 55 9.01 -2.05 0.87
CA HIS A 55 10.39 -1.86 1.31
C HIS A 55 11.29 -1.51 0.11
N TRP A 56 12.12 -0.47 0.28
CA TRP A 56 13.15 -0.08 -0.69
C TRP A 56 14.55 -0.54 -0.28
N ALA A 57 14.68 -1.07 0.95
CA ALA A 57 15.89 -1.63 1.53
C ALA A 57 15.53 -2.90 2.33
N TYR A 58 16.24 -3.19 3.44
CA TYR A 58 16.01 -4.33 4.34
C TYR A 58 16.52 -5.69 3.83
N GLY A 59 16.59 -5.91 2.52
CA GLY A 59 17.22 -7.09 1.92
C GLY A 59 16.47 -7.64 0.72
N GLU A 60 16.93 -8.78 0.21
CA GLU A 60 16.43 -9.39 -1.03
C GLU A 60 14.96 -9.79 -0.97
N TYR A 61 14.52 -10.37 0.14
CA TYR A 61 13.12 -10.80 0.30
C TYR A 61 12.12 -9.65 0.27
N ALA A 62 12.46 -8.55 0.96
CA ALA A 62 11.57 -7.41 1.16
C ALA A 62 11.65 -6.39 0.03
N SER A 63 12.85 -6.12 -0.52
CA SER A 63 13.06 -5.09 -1.55
C SER A 63 13.27 -5.63 -2.96
N LEU A 64 13.46 -6.95 -3.12
CA LEU A 64 13.88 -7.60 -4.37
C LEU A 64 15.25 -7.12 -4.89
N LYS A 65 16.03 -6.43 -4.06
CA LYS A 65 17.36 -5.92 -4.41
C LYS A 65 18.44 -6.71 -3.67
N LYS A 66 19.38 -7.27 -4.43
CA LYS A 66 20.59 -7.88 -3.87
C LYS A 66 21.43 -6.85 -3.14
N THR A 67 21.88 -7.21 -1.93
CA THR A 67 22.73 -6.31 -1.16
C THR A 67 24.19 -6.48 -1.60
N PRO A 68 24.99 -5.40 -1.70
CA PRO A 68 26.32 -5.48 -2.33
C PRO A 68 27.34 -6.34 -1.56
N LEU A 69 27.12 -6.55 -0.26
CA LEU A 69 28.09 -7.14 0.67
C LEU A 69 27.66 -8.50 1.21
N HIS A 70 26.46 -8.98 0.86
CA HIS A 70 25.93 -10.22 1.38
C HIS A 70 26.19 -11.35 0.38
N ILE A 71 26.65 -12.49 0.89
CA ILE A 71 26.58 -13.76 0.18
C ILE A 71 25.10 -14.00 -0.09
N SER A 72 24.65 -13.93 -1.35
CA SER A 72 23.24 -14.18 -1.74
C SER A 72 22.67 -15.30 -0.88
N GLU A 73 21.65 -14.99 -0.07
CA GLU A 73 20.99 -16.02 0.75
C GLU A 73 20.51 -17.09 -0.22
N ARG A 74 20.89 -18.36 0.01
CA ARG A 74 20.62 -19.45 -0.95
C ARG A 74 19.14 -19.52 -1.34
N ASP A 75 18.28 -19.16 -0.41
CA ASP A 75 16.84 -19.24 -0.57
C ASP A 75 16.22 -17.98 -1.23
N SER A 76 17.00 -16.92 -1.47
CA SER A 76 16.50 -15.72 -2.17
C SER A 76 16.17 -15.99 -3.63
N GLU A 77 16.79 -17.00 -4.23
CA GLU A 77 16.47 -17.47 -5.57
C GLU A 77 15.13 -18.24 -5.62
N LEU A 78 14.64 -18.69 -4.47
CA LEU A 78 13.38 -19.44 -4.33
C LEU A 78 12.16 -18.53 -4.16
N ILE A 79 12.33 -17.20 -4.16
CA ILE A 79 11.20 -16.27 -4.02
C ILE A 79 10.27 -16.37 -5.24
N TRP A 80 9.05 -16.80 -4.98
CA TRP A 80 8.02 -16.95 -6.00
C TRP A 80 7.28 -15.63 -6.29
N TRP A 81 7.35 -14.64 -5.40
CA TRP A 81 6.81 -13.30 -5.65
C TRP A 81 7.80 -12.43 -6.44
N LYS A 82 7.25 -11.60 -7.34
CA LYS A 82 8.03 -10.70 -8.23
C LYS A 82 7.78 -9.21 -7.99
N GLU A 83 6.87 -8.89 -7.08
CA GLU A 83 6.52 -7.52 -6.70
C GLU A 83 6.72 -7.38 -5.19
N LYS A 84 7.08 -6.18 -4.73
CA LYS A 84 7.43 -5.89 -3.32
C LYS A 84 6.36 -5.09 -2.56
N GLY A 85 5.26 -4.73 -3.21
CA GLY A 85 4.30 -3.78 -2.66
C GLY A 85 4.69 -2.32 -2.79
N VAL A 86 3.92 -1.48 -2.12
CA VAL A 86 4.10 -0.02 -2.07
C VAL A 86 3.99 0.44 -0.63
N HIS A 87 4.73 1.50 -0.28
CA HIS A 87 4.91 1.96 1.09
C HIS A 87 3.80 2.96 1.46
N PRO A 88 2.80 2.58 2.29
CA PRO A 88 1.62 3.41 2.48
C PRO A 88 1.87 4.65 3.34
N ASN A 89 2.92 4.69 4.17
CA ASN A 89 3.19 5.89 4.97
C ASN A 89 3.58 7.10 4.11
N TRP A 90 3.82 6.93 2.80
CA TRP A 90 3.95 8.06 1.87
C TRP A 90 2.65 8.85 1.69
N LEU A 91 1.51 8.30 2.13
CA LEU A 91 0.22 8.99 2.17
C LEU A 91 -0.06 9.65 3.52
N ILE A 92 0.61 9.24 4.60
CA ILE A 92 0.23 9.61 5.97
C ILE A 92 1.05 10.83 6.43
N PRO A 93 0.43 11.99 6.66
CA PRO A 93 1.13 13.17 7.14
C PRO A 93 1.69 12.96 8.55
N ASN A 94 2.81 13.61 8.84
CA ASN A 94 3.34 13.68 10.20
C ASN A 94 2.49 14.67 11.02
N ALA A 95 1.35 14.20 11.52
CA ALA A 95 0.41 14.97 12.32
C ALA A 95 0.19 14.29 13.68
N GLY A 96 0.36 15.06 14.75
CA GLY A 96 0.06 14.62 16.11
C GLY A 96 -1.41 14.81 16.48
N ASP A 97 -1.93 13.94 17.33
CA ASP A 97 -3.20 14.14 18.02
C ASP A 97 -3.11 15.39 18.93
N PRO A 98 -4.06 16.33 18.84
CA PRO A 98 -3.98 17.60 19.56
C PRO A 98 -4.05 17.47 21.08
N ILE A 99 -4.47 16.31 21.62
CA ILE A 99 -4.65 16.09 23.06
C ILE A 99 -3.47 15.29 23.62
N GLY A 100 -3.17 14.14 23.03
CA GLY A 100 -2.16 13.18 23.49
C GLY A 100 -0.80 13.29 22.80
N GLY A 101 -0.68 14.06 21.72
CA GLY A 101 0.58 14.26 20.98
C GLY A 101 1.09 13.03 20.22
N THR A 102 0.35 11.92 20.21
CA THR A 102 0.70 10.70 19.47
C THR A 102 0.39 10.85 17.99
N MET A 103 1.04 10.05 17.14
CA MET A 103 0.84 10.14 15.69
C MET A 103 -0.56 9.66 15.25
N ARG A 104 -1.16 10.40 14.31
CA ARG A 104 -2.45 10.11 13.70
C ARG A 104 -2.27 9.21 12.47
N TRP A 105 -2.53 7.90 12.65
CA TRP A 105 -2.28 6.88 11.63
C TRP A 105 -3.50 6.49 10.78
N MET A 106 -4.72 6.70 11.29
CA MET A 106 -5.94 6.02 10.79
C MET A 106 -7.02 6.98 10.26
N ASP A 107 -6.67 8.24 10.04
CA ASP A 107 -7.61 9.33 9.70
C ASP A 107 -7.17 10.14 8.48
N THR A 108 -6.21 9.62 7.72
CA THR A 108 -5.75 10.24 6.48
C THR A 108 -6.85 10.19 5.43
N VAL A 109 -7.31 11.36 4.99
CA VAL A 109 -8.24 11.50 3.87
C VAL A 109 -7.47 11.36 2.56
N VAL A 110 -7.98 10.52 1.66
CA VAL A 110 -7.37 10.26 0.36
C VAL A 110 -8.40 10.38 -0.78
N THR A 111 -7.91 10.68 -1.97
CA THR A 111 -8.64 10.54 -3.22
C THR A 111 -8.14 9.29 -3.96
N VAL A 112 -9.04 8.58 -4.63
CA VAL A 112 -8.73 7.36 -5.38
C VAL A 112 -9.19 7.55 -6.81
N GLU A 113 -8.31 7.28 -7.77
CA GLU A 113 -8.61 7.33 -9.21
C GLU A 113 -8.04 6.09 -9.92
N LYS A 114 -8.74 5.59 -10.94
CA LYS A 114 -8.23 4.55 -11.82
C LYS A 114 -7.21 5.14 -12.79
N VAL A 115 -6.08 4.45 -12.98
CA VAL A 115 -4.98 4.82 -13.89
C VAL A 115 -5.12 4.10 -15.22
#